data_AF-A0A1Q3VSJ2-F1
#
_entry.id   AF-A0A1Q3VSJ2-F1
#
_cell.length_a   1.000
_cell.length_b   1.000
_cell.length_c   1.000
_cell.angle_alpha   90.00
_cell.angle_beta   90.00
_cell.angle_gamma   90.00
#
_symmetry.space_group_name_H-M   'P 1'
#
loop_
_entity.id
_entity.type
_entity.pdbx_description
1 polymer ?
#
loop_
_entity_poly.entity_id
_entity_poly.type
_entity_poly.pdbx_seq_one_letter_code
_entity_poly.pdbx_strand_id
1 'polypeptide(L)' 'MNTRILTLLAVAGTLGLAACGERPQIVEYKQGQYQGKADTRPWEGPAFKGDKVAWENALRNRNQSQNEYKRVE' A
#
# COMPACT_ATOMS: atom_id res chain seq x y z
N MET A 1 -52.38 -13.93 -8.61
CA MET A 1 -50.91 -13.98 -8.46
C MET A 1 -50.59 -14.90 -7.28
N ASN A 2 -49.76 -15.92 -7.47
CA ASN A 2 -49.62 -17.02 -6.51
C ASN A 2 -48.82 -16.56 -5.28
N THR A 3 -49.32 -16.78 -4.06
CA THR A 3 -48.72 -16.25 -2.81
C THR A 3 -47.24 -16.66 -2.66
N ARG A 4 -46.89 -17.86 -3.13
CA ARG A 4 -45.50 -18.37 -3.15
C ARG A 4 -44.54 -17.52 -4.00
N ILE A 5 -45.02 -16.96 -5.11
CA ILE A 5 -44.21 -16.11 -6.00
C ILE A 5 -43.96 -14.76 -5.34
N LEU A 6 -44.95 -14.21 -4.63
CA LEU A 6 -44.82 -12.97 -3.86
C LEU A 6 -43.81 -13.11 -2.71
N THR A 7 -43.82 -14.24 -2.01
CA THR A 7 -42.85 -14.50 -0.94
C THR A 7 -41.42 -14.59 -1.47
N LEU A 8 -41.22 -15.26 -2.61
CA LEU A 8 -39.88 -15.38 -3.23
C LEU A 8 -39.34 -14.02 -3.69
N LEU A 9 -40.19 -13.19 -4.30
CA LEU A 9 -39.81 -11.83 -4.73
C LEU A 9 -39.44 -10.93 -3.54
N ALA A 10 -40.20 -11.02 -2.45
CA ALA A 10 -39.92 -10.24 -1.25
C ALA A 10 -38.56 -10.61 -0.62
N VAL A 11 -38.25 -11.90 -0.51
CA VAL A 11 -36.97 -12.38 0.04
C VAL A 11 -35.80 -11.95 -0.85
N ALA A 12 -35.91 -12.12 -2.16
CA ALA A 12 -34.87 -11.71 -3.10
C ALA A 12 -34.60 -10.20 -3.04
N GLY A 13 -35.64 -9.37 -2.89
CA GLY A 13 -35.50 -7.94 -2.69
C GLY A 13 -34.65 -7.60 -1.46
N THR A 14 -34.97 -8.19 -0.30
CA THR A 14 -34.23 -7.89 0.95
C THR A 14 -32.76 -8.30 0.90
N LEU A 15 -32.42 -9.41 0.23
CA LEU A 15 -31.03 -9.87 0.07
C LEU A 15 -30.23 -8.97 -0.90
N GLY A 16 -30.88 -8.47 -1.96
CA GLY A 16 -30.26 -7.53 -2.90
C GLY A 16 -29.86 -6.21 -2.25
N LEU A 17 -30.63 -5.72 -1.26
CA LEU A 17 -30.27 -4.50 -0.51
C LEU A 17 -29.06 -4.72 0.41
N ALA A 18 -28.83 -5.92 0.93
CA ALA A 18 -27.67 -6.24 1.75
C ALA A 18 -26.35 -6.31 0.93
N ALA A 19 -26.44 -6.51 -0.38
CA ALA A 19 -25.28 -6.58 -1.28
C ALA A 19 -24.59 -5.22 -1.53
N CYS A 20 -25.23 -4.09 -1.23
CA CYS A 20 -24.59 -2.76 -1.28
C CYS A 20 -23.74 -2.45 -0.03
N GLY A 21 -23.74 -3.31 0.99
CA GLY A 21 -22.98 -3.14 2.23
C GLY A 21 -21.58 -3.73 2.16
N GLU A 22 -20.85 -3.53 1.05
CA GLU A 22 -19.46 -3.99 0.91
C GLU A 22 -18.65 -3.51 2.11
N ARG A 23 -18.11 -4.46 2.88
CA ARG A 23 -17.24 -4.11 4.00
C ARG A 23 -15.98 -3.46 3.44
N PRO A 24 -15.42 -2.44 4.12
CA PRO A 24 -14.14 -1.87 3.71
C PRO A 24 -13.10 -2.97 3.50
N GLN A 25 -12.63 -3.18 2.27
CA GLN A 25 -11.48 -4.06 1.97
C GLN A 25 -10.18 -3.34 2.31
N ILE A 26 -10.08 -2.80 3.52
CA ILE A 26 -8.84 -2.25 4.05
C ILE A 26 -8.27 -3.23 5.06
N VAL A 27 -6.97 -3.46 4.96
CA VAL A 27 -6.18 -4.07 6.03
C VAL A 27 -6.40 -3.20 7.28
N GLU A 28 -6.66 -3.82 8.44
CA GLU A 28 -6.92 -3.14 9.72
C GLU A 28 -6.15 -1.82 9.85
N TYR A 29 -6.88 -0.70 9.97
CA TYR A 29 -6.25 0.61 10.11
C TYR A 29 -5.40 0.65 11.38
N LYS A 30 -4.07 0.63 11.24
CA LYS A 30 -3.12 0.87 12.32
C LYS A 30 -2.68 2.33 12.30
N GLN A 31 -3.15 3.10 13.27
CA GLN A 31 -2.82 4.51 13.39
C GLN A 31 -1.30 4.72 13.41
N GLY A 32 -0.79 5.58 12.53
CA GLY A 32 0.64 5.89 12.40
C GLY A 32 1.46 4.88 11.61
N GLN A 33 0.85 3.85 11.02
CA GLN A 33 1.53 2.87 10.16
C GLN A 33 1.09 3.00 8.71
N TYR A 34 2.02 2.81 7.78
CA TYR A 34 1.74 2.75 6.36
C TYR A 34 0.89 1.50 6.05
N GLN A 35 -0.29 1.68 5.45
CA GLN A 35 -1.28 0.62 5.20
C GLN A 35 -1.21 0.04 3.77
N GLY A 36 -0.32 0.56 2.92
CA GLY A 36 -0.06 0.02 1.59
C GLY A 36 0.84 -1.21 1.64
N LYS A 37 1.18 -1.75 0.46
CA LYS A 37 2.22 -2.80 0.36
C LYS A 37 3.48 -2.29 1.04
N ALA A 38 4.03 -3.05 1.99
CA ALA A 38 5.30 -2.69 2.62
C ALA A 38 6.37 -2.47 1.54
N ASP A 39 6.84 -1.22 1.45
CA ASP A 39 7.96 -0.88 0.59
C ASP A 39 9.24 -1.34 1.25
N THR A 40 10.04 -2.10 0.50
CA THR A 40 11.38 -2.48 0.91
C THR A 40 12.23 -1.22 0.97
N ARG A 41 12.89 -0.98 2.11
CA ARG A 41 13.73 0.20 2.28
C ARG A 41 14.92 0.10 1.32
N PRO A 42 15.44 1.22 0.78
CA PRO A 42 16.48 1.18 -0.27
C PRO A 42 17.74 0.38 0.09
N TRP A 43 18.11 0.35 1.38
CA TRP A 43 19.26 -0.39 1.89
C TRP A 43 19.00 -1.88 2.16
N GLU A 44 17.75 -2.33 2.14
CA GLU A 44 17.38 -3.74 2.36
C GLU A 44 17.55 -4.60 1.10
N GLY A 45 17.78 -3.98 -0.06
CA GLY A 45 18.06 -4.69 -1.31
C GLY A 45 19.44 -5.38 -1.33
N PRO A 46 19.69 -6.26 -2.33
CA PRO A 46 20.91 -7.07 -2.41
C PRO A 46 22.21 -6.25 -2.54
N ALA A 47 22.12 -5.01 -3.03
CA ALA A 47 23.27 -4.10 -3.16
C ALA A 47 23.86 -3.68 -1.81
N PHE A 48 23.02 -3.51 -0.78
CA PHE A 48 23.44 -3.03 0.53
C PHE A 48 23.19 -4.04 1.65
N LYS A 49 22.44 -5.13 1.38
CA LYS A 49 22.25 -6.27 2.29
C LYS A 49 21.77 -5.88 3.69
N GLY A 50 20.96 -4.82 3.78
CA GLY A 50 20.46 -4.28 5.04
C GLY A 50 21.34 -3.22 5.69
N ASP A 51 22.54 -2.94 5.15
CA ASP A 51 23.44 -1.93 5.68
C ASP A 51 23.01 -0.51 5.28
N LYS A 52 22.29 0.13 6.21
CA LYS A 52 21.84 1.52 6.06
C LYS A 52 23.01 2.51 6.00
N VAL A 53 24.09 2.28 6.75
CA VAL A 53 25.23 3.20 6.82
C VAL A 53 25.99 3.19 5.49
N ALA A 54 26.21 2.00 4.91
CA ALA A 54 26.81 1.87 3.59
C ALA A 54 25.97 2.57 2.50
N TRP A 55 24.64 2.46 2.56
CA TRP A 55 23.74 3.15 1.64
C TRP A 55 23.80 4.68 1.78
N GLU A 56 23.77 5.21 3.00
CA GLU A 56 23.91 6.66 3.25
C GLU A 56 25.27 7.20 2.80
N ASN A 57 26.34 6.43 3.01
CA ASN A 57 27.68 6.76 2.50
C ASN A 57 27.71 6.82 0.97
N ALA A 58 27.14 5.83 0.29
CA ALA A 58 27.07 5.79 -1.16
C ALA A 58 26.28 6.99 -1.72
N LEU A 59 25.16 7.35 -1.08
CA LEU A 59 24.37 8.54 -1.44
C LEU A 59 25.17 9.83 -1.28
N ARG A 60 25.86 10.00 -0.13
CA ARG A 60 26.70 11.19 0.08
C ARG A 60 27.80 11.29 -0.97
N ASN A 61 28.48 10.18 -1.25
CA ASN A 61 29.54 10.15 -2.26
C ASN A 61 29.01 10.50 -3.65
N ARG A 62 27.86 9.95 -4.04
CA ARG A 62 27.17 10.32 -5.29
C ARG A 62 26.90 11.82 -5.33
N ASN A 63 26.35 12.41 -4.27
CA ASN A 63 26.07 13.84 -4.24
C ASN A 63 27.34 14.69 -4.40
N GLN A 64 28.48 14.27 -3.83
CA GLN A 64 29.75 14.95 -4.06
C GLN A 64 30.19 14.88 -5.53
N SER A 65 30.02 13.71 -6.17
CA SER A 65 30.39 13.52 -7.59
C SER A 65 29.51 14.30 -8.58
N GLN A 66 28.35 14.79 -8.13
CA GLN A 66 27.41 15.58 -8.93
C GLN A 66 27.43 17.06 -8.55
N ASN A 67 28.21 17.44 -7.53
CA ASN A 67 28.34 18.82 -7.11
C ASN A 67 29.34 19.53 -8.01
N GLU A 68 28.85 20.42 -8.90
CA GLU A 68 29.72 21.12 -9.85
C GLU A 68 30.81 21.95 -9.16
N TYR A 69 30.54 22.57 -7.99
CA TYR A 69 31.58 23.28 -7.24
C TYR A 69 32.79 22.37 -6.92
N LYS A 70 32.54 21.08 -6.65
CA LYS A 70 33.59 20.10 -6.39
C LYS A 70 34.23 19.50 -7.64
N ARG A 71 33.62 19.70 -8.81
CA ARG A 71 34.10 19.13 -10.09
C ARG A 71 34.97 20.08 -10.88
N VAL A 72 34.81 21.39 -10.69
CA VAL A 72 35.52 22.43 -11.46
C VAL A 72 36.57 23.22 -10.67
N GLU A 73 36.59 23.14 -9.34
CA GLU A 73 37.74 23.60 -8.53
C GLU A 73 38.88 22.59 -8.56
#